data_AF-A0A9Q8SBE3-F1
#
_entry.id   AF-A0A9Q8SBE3-F1
#
_cell.length_a   1.000
_cell.length_b   1.000
_cell.length_c   1.000
_cell.angle_alpha   90.00
_cell.angle_beta   90.00
_cell.angle_gamma   90.00
#
_symmetry.space_group_name_H-M   'P 1'
#
loop_
_entity.id
_entity.type
_entity.pdbx_description
1 polymer ?
#
loop_
_entity_poly.entity_id
_entity_poly.type
_entity_poly.pdbx_seq_one_letter_code
_entity_poly.pdbx_strand_id
1 'polypeptide(L)'
;MSTDTGHISGFGDTSWALNNPEAMIDWGYRAMHGSVVVTKAVLTAYYGSVPNYSYYVACSTGDRQGLKEVQEFPEDFDGVLVNAPAWWTTRLGAAGVQRGILNLPSDDPKHIPVSLLQVILTEMIKQCDPQDGITDSIVIDPYACDFRPEAMLCTSTNVT
;
A
#
# COMPACT_ATOMS: atom_id res chain seq x y z
N MET A 1 -12.34 -11.92 12.77
CA MET A 1 -12.87 -12.59 11.55
C MET A 1 -11.95 -12.25 10.39
N SER A 2 -12.01 -12.99 9.29
CA SER A 2 -11.29 -12.71 8.05
C SER A 2 -12.06 -13.28 6.87
N THR A 3 -11.72 -12.84 5.66
CA THR A 3 -12.28 -13.31 4.40
C THR A 3 -11.17 -13.44 3.36
N ASP A 4 -11.30 -14.40 2.45
CA ASP A 4 -10.43 -14.54 1.28
C ASP A 4 -10.78 -13.55 0.16
N THR A 5 -11.78 -12.69 0.39
CA THR A 5 -12.24 -11.65 -0.55
C THR A 5 -12.91 -12.19 -1.81
N GLY A 6 -13.43 -13.43 -1.74
CA GLY A 6 -14.22 -14.04 -2.80
C GLY A 6 -13.42 -14.88 -3.80
N HIS A 7 -12.14 -15.17 -3.52
CA HIS A 7 -11.32 -16.03 -4.35
C HIS A 7 -10.06 -16.52 -3.61
N ILE A 8 -9.41 -17.56 -4.14
CA ILE A 8 -8.12 -18.04 -3.67
C ILE A 8 -7.12 -17.88 -4.81
N SER A 9 -6.04 -17.12 -4.59
CA SER A 9 -5.01 -16.85 -5.59
C SER A 9 -3.64 -16.64 -4.95
N GLY A 10 -2.59 -16.69 -5.76
CA GLY A 10 -1.22 -16.37 -5.35
C GLY A 10 -0.89 -14.88 -5.48
N PHE A 11 0.26 -14.47 -4.94
CA PHE A 11 0.74 -13.09 -5.10
C PHE A 11 0.94 -12.74 -6.58
N GLY A 12 0.27 -11.68 -7.05
CA GLY A 12 0.35 -11.21 -8.44
C GLY A 12 -0.57 -11.95 -9.42
N ASP A 13 -1.29 -12.99 -8.98
CA ASP A 13 -2.28 -13.66 -9.82
C ASP A 13 -3.60 -12.87 -9.82
N THR A 14 -3.93 -12.29 -10.97
CA THR A 14 -5.18 -11.54 -11.19
C THR A 14 -6.16 -12.30 -12.09
N SER A 15 -5.92 -13.58 -12.38
CA SER A 15 -6.76 -14.38 -13.28
C SER A 15 -8.17 -14.59 -12.73
N TRP A 16 -8.35 -14.59 -11.40
CA TRP A 16 -9.64 -14.68 -10.72
C TRP A 16 -10.62 -13.58 -11.12
N ALA A 17 -10.13 -12.41 -11.55
CA ALA A 17 -10.93 -11.26 -11.96
C ALA A 17 -11.28 -11.29 -13.45
N LEU A 18 -10.54 -12.05 -14.26
CA LEU A 18 -10.70 -12.06 -15.71
C LEU A 18 -12.07 -12.63 -16.09
N ASN A 19 -12.90 -11.81 -16.76
CA ASN A 19 -14.27 -12.17 -17.13
C ASN A 19 -15.16 -12.59 -15.95
N ASN A 20 -14.84 -12.12 -14.73
CA ASN A 20 -15.55 -12.48 -13.50
C ASN A 20 -15.92 -11.22 -12.70
N PRO A 21 -16.99 -10.51 -13.09
CA PRO A 21 -17.40 -9.27 -12.42
C PRO A 21 -17.82 -9.47 -10.96
N GLU A 22 -18.38 -10.63 -10.62
CA GLU A 22 -18.80 -10.93 -9.26
C GLU A 22 -17.60 -11.02 -8.30
N ALA A 23 -16.53 -11.70 -8.70
CA ALA A 23 -15.31 -11.76 -7.89
C ALA A 23 -14.68 -10.36 -7.72
N MET A 24 -14.76 -9.49 -8.74
CA MET A 24 -14.30 -8.09 -8.62
C MET A 24 -15.14 -7.30 -7.61
N ILE A 25 -16.46 -7.51 -7.56
CA ILE A 25 -17.35 -6.89 -6.58
C ILE A 25 -17.07 -7.42 -5.16
N ASP A 26 -16.87 -8.73 -5.04
CA ASP A 26 -16.49 -9.38 -3.77
C ASP A 26 -15.20 -8.82 -3.21
N TRP A 27 -14.14 -8.77 -4.03
CA TRP A 27 -12.87 -8.16 -3.64
C TRP A 27 -13.02 -6.67 -3.36
N GLY A 28 -13.84 -5.97 -4.14
CA GLY A 28 -14.08 -4.55 -4.05
C GLY A 28 -14.65 -4.12 -2.69
N TYR A 29 -15.72 -4.77 -2.24
CA TYR A 29 -16.39 -4.41 -0.99
C TYR A 29 -17.26 -5.52 -0.41
N ARG A 30 -17.94 -6.31 -1.25
CA ARG A 30 -19.05 -7.16 -0.81
C ARG A 30 -18.62 -8.28 0.11
N ALA A 31 -17.45 -8.88 -0.12
CA ALA A 31 -16.97 -9.99 0.72
C ALA A 31 -16.64 -9.52 2.15
N MET A 32 -16.12 -8.30 2.32
CA MET A 32 -15.78 -7.77 3.63
C MET A 32 -17.06 -7.48 4.43
N HIS A 33 -17.93 -6.63 3.91
CA HIS A 33 -19.23 -6.31 4.51
C HIS A 33 -20.05 -7.56 4.83
N GLY A 34 -20.18 -8.46 3.86
CA GLY A 34 -20.91 -9.73 4.05
C GLY A 34 -20.33 -10.57 5.19
N SER A 35 -19.00 -10.60 5.33
CA SER A 35 -18.35 -11.30 6.44
C SER A 35 -18.62 -10.62 7.78
N VAL A 36 -18.71 -9.29 7.83
CA VAL A 36 -19.03 -8.53 9.06
C VAL A 36 -20.46 -8.84 9.51
N VAL A 37 -21.42 -8.77 8.58
CA VAL A 37 -22.83 -9.09 8.84
C VAL A 37 -22.97 -10.51 9.40
N VAL A 38 -22.36 -11.50 8.75
CA VAL A 38 -22.39 -12.90 9.22
C VAL A 38 -21.71 -13.04 10.58
N THR A 39 -20.56 -12.39 10.78
CA THR A 39 -19.85 -12.45 12.06
C THR A 39 -20.68 -11.89 13.20
N LYS A 40 -21.33 -10.72 13.02
CA LYS A 40 -22.21 -10.13 14.04
C LYS A 40 -23.40 -11.04 14.36
N ALA A 41 -23.97 -11.73 13.37
CA ALA A 41 -25.03 -12.70 13.59
C ALA A 41 -24.55 -13.92 14.40
N VAL A 42 -23.39 -14.49 14.06
CA VAL A 42 -22.77 -15.60 14.79
C VAL A 42 -22.47 -15.22 16.23
N LEU A 43 -21.87 -14.04 16.46
CA LEU A 43 -21.58 -13.54 17.79
C LEU A 43 -22.86 -13.37 18.61
N THR A 44 -23.92 -12.82 18.01
CA THR A 44 -25.21 -12.64 18.69
C THR A 44 -25.84 -13.97 19.07
N ALA A 45 -25.82 -14.96 18.18
CA ALA A 45 -26.37 -16.29 18.45
C ALA A 45 -25.56 -17.03 19.54
N TYR A 46 -24.24 -16.87 19.55
CA TYR A 46 -23.36 -17.56 20.48
C TYR A 46 -23.34 -16.92 21.87
N TYR A 47 -23.28 -15.59 21.95
CA TYR A 47 -23.16 -14.83 23.20
C TYR A 47 -24.49 -14.28 23.73
N GLY A 48 -25.59 -14.41 22.97
CA GLY A 48 -26.92 -13.94 23.35
C GLY A 48 -27.10 -12.42 23.35
N SER A 49 -26.13 -11.67 22.83
CA SER A 49 -26.17 -10.20 22.74
C SER A 49 -25.30 -9.71 21.58
N VAL A 50 -25.63 -8.53 21.06
CA VAL A 50 -24.81 -7.87 20.04
C VAL A 50 -23.49 -7.34 20.65
N PRO A 51 -22.39 -7.28 19.89
CA PRO A 51 -21.15 -6.65 20.37
C PRO A 51 -21.40 -5.18 20.76
N ASN A 52 -20.85 -4.74 21.89
CA ASN A 52 -20.93 -3.34 22.31
C ASN A 52 -20.13 -2.40 21.39
N TYR A 53 -19.05 -2.92 20.80
CA TYR A 53 -18.21 -2.21 19.84
C TYR A 53 -17.66 -3.19 18.79
N SER A 54 -17.38 -2.71 17.60
CA SER A 54 -16.73 -3.42 16.51
C SER A 54 -15.61 -2.57 15.92
N TYR A 55 -14.44 -3.19 15.69
CA TYR A 55 -13.25 -2.50 15.20
C TYR A 55 -12.68 -3.18 13.98
N TYR A 56 -12.13 -2.38 13.06
CA TYR A 56 -11.39 -2.84 11.90
C TYR A 56 -9.96 -2.32 11.94
N VAL A 57 -8.99 -3.21 11.73
CA VAL A 57 -7.57 -2.88 11.65
C VAL A 57 -6.96 -3.71 10.54
N ALA A 58 -6.28 -3.06 9.60
CA ALA A 58 -5.58 -3.75 8.54
C ALA A 58 -4.37 -2.95 8.04
N CYS A 59 -3.86 -3.33 6.87
CA CYS A 59 -2.77 -2.68 6.17
C CYS A 59 -2.97 -2.85 4.65
N SER A 60 -2.45 -1.92 3.84
CA SER A 60 -2.40 -2.05 2.37
C SER A 60 -3.79 -2.22 1.74
N THR A 61 -4.07 -3.37 1.11
CA THR A 61 -5.39 -3.69 0.55
C THR A 61 -6.49 -3.70 1.61
N GLY A 62 -6.17 -4.12 2.84
CA GLY A 62 -7.14 -4.09 3.93
C GLY A 62 -7.49 -2.67 4.36
N ASP A 63 -6.53 -1.76 4.38
CA ASP A 63 -6.82 -0.33 4.66
C ASP A 63 -7.75 0.28 3.60
N ARG A 64 -7.64 -0.13 2.34
CA ARG A 64 -8.65 0.21 1.30
C ARG A 64 -10.03 -0.36 1.66
N GLN A 65 -10.10 -1.61 2.12
CA GLN A 65 -11.36 -2.22 2.55
C GLN A 65 -11.95 -1.46 3.74
N GLY A 66 -11.15 -1.13 4.75
CA GLY A 66 -11.58 -0.30 5.88
C GLY A 66 -12.14 1.06 5.43
N LEU A 67 -11.46 1.75 4.51
CA LEU A 67 -12.01 3.00 3.93
C LEU A 67 -13.30 2.78 3.14
N LYS A 68 -13.44 1.65 2.45
CA LYS A 68 -14.65 1.30 1.71
C LYS A 68 -15.81 0.99 2.65
N GLU A 69 -15.57 0.30 3.76
CA GLU A 69 -16.53 0.09 4.85
C GLU A 69 -17.00 1.43 5.43
N VAL A 70 -16.07 2.35 5.75
CA VAL A 70 -16.43 3.70 6.23
C VAL A 70 -17.29 4.47 5.21
N GLN A 71 -17.06 4.28 3.91
CA GLN A 71 -17.78 4.99 2.85
C GLN A 71 -19.18 4.42 2.57
N GLU A 72 -19.33 3.11 2.58
CA GLU A 72 -20.54 2.42 2.08
C GLU A 72 -21.34 1.71 3.18
N PHE A 73 -20.70 1.32 4.28
CA PHE A 73 -21.29 0.58 5.41
C PHE A 73 -20.84 1.17 6.76
N PRO A 74 -21.12 2.46 7.05
CA PRO A 74 -20.58 3.14 8.22
C PRO A 74 -20.99 2.52 9.57
N GLU A 75 -22.00 1.65 9.60
CA GLU A 75 -22.49 0.93 10.78
C GLU A 75 -21.75 -0.40 11.03
N ASP A 76 -20.84 -0.80 10.14
CA ASP A 76 -20.10 -2.04 10.28
C ASP A 76 -19.08 -1.98 11.43
N PHE A 77 -18.45 -0.82 11.65
CA PHE A 77 -17.43 -0.64 12.68
C PHE A 77 -17.56 0.70 13.41
N ASP A 78 -17.37 0.69 14.73
CA ASP A 78 -17.29 1.89 15.57
C ASP A 78 -15.91 2.58 15.48
N GLY A 79 -14.89 1.84 15.06
CA GLY A 79 -13.54 2.37 14.84
C GLY A 79 -12.79 1.62 13.74
N VAL A 80 -12.21 2.36 12.80
CA VAL A 80 -11.43 1.84 11.68
C VAL A 80 -10.04 2.48 11.70
N LEU A 81 -9.00 1.65 11.86
CA LEU A 81 -7.61 2.08 11.82
C LEU A 81 -7.07 1.90 10.40
N VAL A 82 -6.68 3.02 9.77
CA VAL A 82 -6.19 3.08 8.39
C VAL A 82 -4.82 3.76 8.37
N ASN A 83 -3.80 3.10 7.80
CA ASN A 83 -2.42 3.63 7.79
C ASN A 83 -1.88 3.86 6.37
N ALA A 84 -1.79 2.80 5.57
CA ALA A 84 -1.18 2.77 4.24
C ALA A 84 -2.19 2.22 3.21
N PRO A 85 -3.33 2.90 3.00
CA PRO A 85 -4.40 2.39 2.16
C PRO A 85 -3.98 2.26 0.70
N ALA A 86 -4.26 1.11 0.09
CA ALA A 86 -4.20 0.91 -1.36
C ALA A 86 -5.48 1.44 -2.06
N TRP A 87 -6.00 2.59 -1.60
CA TRP A 87 -7.35 3.10 -1.92
C TRP A 87 -7.55 3.46 -3.38
N TRP A 88 -6.52 3.98 -4.05
CA TRP A 88 -6.58 4.34 -5.46
C TRP A 88 -5.95 3.25 -6.34
N THR A 89 -6.54 2.05 -6.31
CA THR A 89 -5.98 0.85 -6.93
C THR A 89 -5.61 1.03 -8.41
N THR A 90 -6.43 1.73 -9.19
CA THR A 90 -6.16 2.01 -10.62
C THR A 90 -4.91 2.86 -10.81
N ARG A 91 -4.70 3.89 -9.98
CA ARG A 91 -3.51 4.74 -10.01
C ARG A 91 -2.27 4.03 -9.47
N LEU A 92 -2.41 3.17 -8.46
CA LEU A 92 -1.33 2.36 -7.94
C LEU A 92 -0.77 1.42 -9.01
N GLY A 93 -1.65 0.75 -9.76
CA GLY A 93 -1.27 -0.10 -10.91
C GLY A 93 -0.54 0.71 -11.99
N ALA A 94 -1.10 1.86 -12.38
CA ALA A 94 -0.49 2.74 -13.38
C ALA A 94 0.89 3.26 -12.94
N ALA A 95 1.07 3.61 -11.67
CA ALA A 95 2.37 4.03 -11.13
C ALA A 95 3.41 2.90 -11.20
N GLY A 96 2.99 1.64 -11.02
CA GLY A 96 3.85 0.47 -11.22
C GLY A 96 4.35 0.37 -12.66
N VAL A 97 3.45 0.51 -13.64
CA VAL A 97 3.81 0.52 -15.07
C VAL A 97 4.75 1.68 -15.40
N GLN A 98 4.47 2.88 -14.89
CA GLN A 98 5.33 4.05 -15.10
C GLN A 98 6.75 3.82 -14.58
N ARG A 99 6.91 3.27 -13.38
CA ARG A 99 8.24 2.91 -12.83
C ARG A 99 8.95 1.88 -13.70
N GLY A 100 8.21 0.90 -14.22
CA GLY A 100 8.75 -0.07 -15.18
C GLY A 100 9.29 0.60 -16.45
N ILE A 101 8.51 1.50 -17.06
CA ILE A 101 8.94 2.25 -18.26
C ILE A 101 10.22 3.06 -18.00
N LEU A 102 10.32 3.68 -16.81
CA LEU A 102 11.46 4.53 -16.46
C LEU A 102 12.74 3.75 -16.15
N ASN A 103 12.66 2.52 -15.66
CA ASN A 103 13.83 1.79 -15.15
C ASN A 103 14.10 0.43 -15.81
N LEU A 104 13.25 -0.04 -16.73
CA LEU A 104 13.45 -1.31 -17.45
C LEU A 104 13.65 -1.06 -18.97
N PRO A 105 14.27 -2.01 -19.68
CA PRO A 105 14.88 -3.27 -19.20
C PRO A 105 16.19 -3.06 -18.44
N SER A 106 16.68 -4.10 -17.75
CA SER A 106 17.85 -4.01 -16.86
C SER A 106 19.20 -3.80 -17.59
N ASP A 107 19.23 -4.02 -18.90
CA ASP A 107 20.37 -3.78 -19.79
C ASP A 107 20.32 -2.39 -20.47
N ASP A 108 19.26 -1.61 -20.25
CA ASP A 108 19.14 -0.25 -20.76
C ASP A 108 20.07 0.70 -19.99
N PRO A 109 20.80 1.62 -20.66
CA PRO A 109 21.64 2.62 -19.99
C PRO A 109 20.93 3.49 -18.95
N LYS A 110 19.59 3.64 -19.02
CA LYS A 110 18.80 4.37 -18.01
C LYS A 110 18.56 3.58 -16.72
N HIS A 111 18.80 2.27 -16.74
CA HIS A 111 18.55 1.40 -15.60
C HIS A 111 19.45 1.78 -14.43
N ILE A 112 18.83 2.00 -13.27
CA ILE A 112 19.54 2.14 -12.00
C ILE A 112 19.66 0.73 -11.38
N PRO A 113 20.85 0.11 -11.37
CA PRO A 113 21.05 -1.19 -10.76
C PRO A 113 20.87 -1.13 -9.24
N VAL A 114 20.42 -2.24 -8.66
CA VAL A 114 20.19 -2.37 -7.21
C VAL A 114 21.42 -2.00 -6.38
N SER A 115 22.62 -2.26 -6.89
CA SER A 115 23.89 -1.90 -6.23
C SER A 115 24.05 -0.39 -5.99
N LEU A 116 23.44 0.47 -6.81
CA LEU A 116 23.50 1.92 -6.64
C LEU A 116 22.46 2.47 -5.65
N LEU A 117 21.46 1.67 -5.23
CA LEU A 117 20.44 2.14 -4.28
C LEU A 117 21.04 2.57 -2.94
N GLN A 118 22.10 1.89 -2.48
CA GLN A 118 22.78 2.28 -1.24
C GLN A 118 23.54 3.61 -1.39
N VAL A 119 24.12 3.87 -2.56
CA VAL A 119 24.77 5.15 -2.86
C VAL A 119 23.73 6.28 -2.86
N ILE A 120 22.60 6.06 -3.54
CA ILE A 120 21.47 7.00 -3.57
C ILE A 120 20.93 7.28 -2.18
N LEU A 121 20.68 6.22 -1.39
CA LEU A 121 20.20 6.35 0.00
C LEU A 121 21.16 7.17 0.87
N THR A 122 22.46 6.91 0.74
CA THR A 122 23.49 7.59 1.54
C THR A 122 23.55 9.08 1.21
N GLU A 123 23.51 9.44 -0.08
CA GLU A 123 23.49 10.84 -0.49
C GLU A 123 22.16 11.53 -0.14
N MET A 124 21.02 10.83 -0.29
CA MET A 124 19.71 11.34 0.10
C MET A 124 19.67 11.67 1.59
N ILE A 125 20.09 10.75 2.47
CA ILE A 125 20.15 11.02 3.91
C ILE A 125 21.05 12.22 4.18
N LYS A 126 22.27 12.24 3.63
CA LYS A 126 23.22 13.35 3.81
C LYS A 126 22.63 14.71 3.42
N GLN A 127 21.85 14.78 2.35
CA GLN A 127 21.23 16.03 1.90
C GLN A 127 19.95 16.37 2.67
N CYS A 128 19.10 15.39 2.95
CA CYS A 128 17.75 15.58 3.47
C CYS A 128 17.66 15.65 5.00
N ASP A 129 18.42 14.81 5.72
CA ASP A 129 18.32 14.65 7.18
C ASP A 129 18.43 16.00 7.91
N PRO A 130 19.46 16.85 7.67
CA PRO A 130 19.55 18.14 8.37
C PRO A 130 18.44 19.15 8.06
N GLN A 131 17.59 18.93 7.05
CA GLN A 131 16.63 19.93 6.57
C GLN A 131 15.43 20.12 7.50
N ASP A 132 15.15 19.16 8.38
CA ASP A 132 14.14 19.30 9.44
C ASP A 132 14.69 19.93 10.73
N GLY A 133 15.99 20.25 10.76
CA GLY A 133 16.68 20.85 11.89
C GLY A 133 17.31 19.86 12.86
N ILE A 134 17.20 18.56 12.60
CA ILE A 134 17.82 17.48 13.38
C ILE A 134 18.74 16.69 12.44
N THR A 135 19.81 16.09 12.97
CA THR A 135 20.64 15.15 12.20
C THR A 135 20.69 13.84 12.95
N ASP A 136 19.82 12.92 12.59
CA ASP A 136 19.63 11.64 13.26
C ASP A 136 19.46 10.45 12.28
N SER A 137 19.78 10.68 11.00
CA SER A 137 19.61 9.74 9.89
C SER A 137 18.15 9.41 9.55
N ILE A 138 17.19 10.24 9.98
CA ILE A 138 15.77 10.11 9.65
C ILE A 138 15.36 11.32 8.81
N VAL A 139 14.70 11.07 7.68
CA VAL A 139 14.05 12.14 6.91
C VAL A 139 12.59 12.22 7.38
N ILE A 140 12.30 13.09 8.34
CA ILE A 140 10.96 13.16 8.95
C ILE A 140 9.91 13.72 7.99
N ASP A 141 10.29 14.71 7.18
CA ASP A 141 9.46 15.33 6.15
C ASP A 141 10.08 15.12 4.76
N PRO A 142 9.76 14.00 4.09
CA PRO A 142 10.28 13.72 2.76
C PRO A 142 9.76 14.67 1.69
N TYR A 143 8.69 15.44 1.93
CA TYR A 143 8.20 16.43 0.98
C TYR A 143 8.97 17.75 1.05
N ALA A 144 9.54 18.06 2.21
CA ALA A 144 10.39 19.23 2.40
C ALA A 144 11.82 19.02 1.88
N CYS A 145 12.25 17.77 1.64
CA CYS A 145 13.61 17.53 1.17
C CYS A 145 13.87 18.11 -0.23
N ASP A 146 14.76 19.09 -0.32
CA ASP A 146 15.38 19.54 -1.57
C ASP A 146 16.55 18.62 -1.95
N PHE A 147 16.21 17.43 -2.47
CA PHE A 147 17.20 16.45 -2.91
C PHE A 147 17.73 16.78 -4.31
N ARG A 148 19.06 16.88 -4.44
CA ARG A 148 19.80 17.21 -5.66
C ARG A 148 20.62 16.01 -6.13
N PRO A 149 20.05 15.12 -6.95
CA PRO A 149 20.72 13.89 -7.38
C PRO A 149 21.94 14.16 -8.27
N GLU A 150 22.07 15.35 -8.86
CA GLU A 150 23.20 15.73 -9.71
C GLU A 150 24.54 15.71 -8.96
N ALA A 151 24.51 15.82 -7.62
CA ALA A 151 25.69 15.66 -6.78
C ALA A 151 26.35 14.28 -6.91
N MET A 152 25.63 13.27 -7.41
CA MET A 152 26.12 11.90 -7.61
C MET A 152 26.59 11.61 -9.05
N LEU A 153 26.60 12.60 -9.94
CA LEU A 153 27.07 12.38 -11.31
C LEU A 153 28.54 11.93 -11.29
N CYS A 154 28.83 10.82 -11.99
CA CYS A 154 30.19 10.31 -12.12
C CYS A 154 31.09 11.37 -12.75
N THR A 155 32.22 11.63 -12.11
CA THR A 155 33.30 12.45 -12.69
C THR A 155 34.34 11.54 -13.34
N SER A 156 35.23 12.08 -14.18
CA SER A 156 36.30 11.31 -14.84
C SER A 156 37.24 10.57 -13.87
N THR A 157 37.16 10.85 -12.57
CA THR A 157 37.93 10.22 -11.49
C THR A 157 37.15 9.20 -10.65
N ASN A 158 35.83 9.09 -10.80
CA ASN A 158 34.97 8.21 -9.99
C ASN A 158 34.17 7.22 -10.86
N VAL A 159 34.88 6.46 -11.70
CA VAL A 159 34.29 5.38 -12.52
C VAL A 159 34.64 4.04 -11.89
N THR A 160 33.87 3.61 -10.89
CA THR A 160 33.86 2.22 -10.40
C THR A 160 32.46 1.86 -9.94
#